data_AF-A0A4Z2FV36-F1
#
_entry.id   AF-A0A4Z2FV36-F1
#
_cell.length_a   1.000
_cell.length_b   1.000
_cell.length_c   1.000
_cell.angle_alpha   90.00
_cell.angle_beta   90.00
_cell.angle_gamma   90.00
#
_symmetry.space_group_name_H-M   'P 1'
#
loop_
_entity.id
_entity.type
_entity.pdbx_description
1 polymer ?
#
loop_
_entity_poly.entity_id
_entity_poly.type
_entity_poly.pdbx_seq_one_letter_code
_entity_poly.pdbx_strand_id
1 'polypeptide(L)'
;MQQMSDHRYDKLTVPDDYAANCIYMNLPNKGHVLLHPTAEQYPESAKVFEKLKDYMLIPVSNIEKVKVDGALTCCSVLINKKANTYAFPFGQRMTLSVFRVT
;
A
#
# COMPACT_ATOMS: atom_id res chain seq x y z
N MET A 1 22.90 -14.08 -0.89
CA MET A 1 21.68 -13.68 -0.15
C MET A 1 20.77 -14.90 -0.10
N GLN A 2 20.40 -15.38 1.10
CA GLN A 2 19.54 -16.55 1.25
C GLN A 2 18.11 -16.19 0.82
N GLN A 3 17.58 -16.92 -0.16
CA GLN A 3 16.20 -16.80 -0.61
C GLN A 3 15.32 -17.53 0.41
N MET A 4 14.74 -16.79 1.36
CA MET A 4 13.92 -17.33 2.45
C MET A 4 12.46 -17.59 2.05
N SER A 5 12.11 -17.41 0.77
CA SER A 5 10.74 -17.56 0.27
C SER A 5 10.70 -18.22 -1.11
N ASP A 6 9.92 -19.28 -1.24
CA ASP A 6 9.65 -19.93 -2.53
C ASP A 6 8.78 -19.08 -3.48
N HIS A 7 8.20 -17.97 -2.98
CA HIS A 7 7.39 -17.06 -3.78
C HIS A 7 8.27 -16.00 -4.46
N ARG A 8 8.12 -15.86 -5.77
CA ARG A 8 8.73 -14.75 -6.53
C ARG A 8 7.91 -13.50 -6.30
N TYR A 9 8.44 -12.59 -5.49
CA TYR A 9 7.88 -11.26 -5.31
C TYR A 9 8.43 -10.31 -6.36
N ASP A 10 7.55 -9.61 -7.06
CA ASP A 10 7.91 -8.41 -7.80
C ASP A 10 8.20 -7.28 -6.81
N LYS A 11 9.27 -6.52 -7.08
CA LYS A 11 9.75 -5.46 -6.20
C LYS A 11 9.60 -4.12 -6.90
N LEU A 12 9.09 -3.12 -6.17
CA LEU A 12 9.02 -1.75 -6.63
C LEU A 12 10.06 -0.91 -5.88
N THR A 13 11.25 -0.76 -6.45
CA THR A 13 12.31 0.06 -5.83
C THR A 13 11.97 1.54 -5.95
N VAL A 14 11.94 2.22 -4.81
CA VAL A 14 11.80 3.67 -4.71
C VAL A 14 13.09 4.28 -4.14
N PRO A 15 13.45 5.51 -4.53
CA PRO A 15 14.67 6.15 -4.07
C PRO A 15 14.62 6.59 -2.59
N ASP A 16 13.44 6.85 -2.04
CA ASP A 16 13.28 7.32 -0.66
C ASP A 16 12.75 6.19 0.25
N ASP A 17 13.52 5.83 1.27
CA ASP A 17 13.16 4.74 2.21
C ASP A 17 11.83 4.99 2.93
N TYR A 18 11.56 6.24 3.32
CA TYR A 18 10.29 6.61 3.94
C TYR A 18 9.12 6.56 2.96
N ALA A 19 9.37 6.72 1.65
CA ALA A 19 8.34 6.61 0.63
C ALA A 19 8.03 5.16 0.24
N ALA A 20 8.92 4.22 0.56
CA ALA A 20 8.66 2.78 0.42
C ALA A 20 7.52 2.31 1.34
N ASN A 21 7.16 3.10 2.35
CA ASN A 21 6.03 2.83 3.22
C ASN A 21 4.71 3.25 2.55
N CYS A 22 4.04 2.28 1.94
CA CYS A 22 2.75 2.47 1.27
C CYS A 22 1.72 1.48 1.79
N ILE A 23 0.44 1.87 1.74
CA ILE A 23 -0.68 0.97 2.10
C ILE A 23 -1.37 0.54 0.82
N TYR A 24 -1.38 -0.76 0.56
CA TYR A 24 -2.16 -1.34 -0.53
C TYR A 24 -3.44 -1.98 0.00
N MET A 25 -4.55 -1.67 -0.67
CA MET A 25 -5.87 -2.21 -0.38
C MET A 25 -6.55 -2.61 -1.69
N ASN A 26 -7.00 -3.85 -1.79
CA ASN A 26 -7.89 -4.24 -2.87
C ASN A 26 -9.36 -4.09 -2.41
N LEU A 27 -10.06 -3.10 -2.98
CA LEU A 27 -11.47 -2.85 -2.70
C LEU A 27 -12.35 -3.45 -3.80
N PRO A 28 -13.43 -4.19 -3.45
CA PRO A 28 -14.34 -4.81 -4.42
C PRO A 28 -14.94 -3.86 -5.46
N ASN A 29 -15.14 -2.59 -5.09
CA ASN A 29 -15.80 -1.59 -5.94
C ASN A 29 -14.81 -0.70 -6.70
N LYS A 30 -13.54 -0.66 -6.28
CA LYS A 30 -12.53 0.28 -6.80
C LYS A 30 -11.26 -0.41 -7.31
N GLY A 31 -11.13 -1.72 -7.11
CA GLY A 31 -9.97 -2.52 -7.48
C GLY A 31 -8.77 -2.27 -6.58
N HIS A 32 -7.60 -2.26 -7.19
CA HIS A 32 -6.31 -2.04 -6.57
C HIS A 32 -6.16 -0.57 -6.14
N VAL A 33 -6.11 -0.29 -4.84
CA VAL A 33 -5.89 1.06 -4.29
C VAL A 33 -4.55 1.09 -3.57
N LEU A 34 -3.74 2.11 -3.82
CA LEU A 34 -2.45 2.30 -3.20
C LEU A 34 -2.34 3.71 -2.61
N LEU A 35 -2.14 3.79 -1.30
CA LEU A 35 -1.82 5.03 -0.61
C LEU A 35 -0.30 5.19 -0.60
N HIS A 36 0.16 6.31 -1.12
CA HIS A 36 1.57 6.67 -1.19
C HIS A 36 1.76 8.13 -0.73
N PRO A 37 2.96 8.53 -0.31
CA PRO A 37 3.21 9.92 0.06
C PRO A 37 3.07 10.87 -1.13
N THR A 38 2.70 12.12 -0.86
CA THR A 38 2.53 13.16 -1.89
C THR A 38 3.83 13.45 -2.64
N ALA A 39 3.71 13.85 -3.91
CA ALA A 39 4.85 14.29 -4.73
C ALA A 39 5.54 15.55 -4.16
N GLU A 40 4.85 16.32 -3.32
CA GLU A 40 5.43 17.46 -2.60
C GLU A 40 6.48 17.04 -1.57
N GLN A 41 6.35 15.86 -0.98
CA GLN A 41 7.32 15.31 -0.04
C GLN A 41 8.44 14.57 -0.76
N TYR A 42 8.06 13.66 -1.65
CA TYR A 42 8.99 12.76 -2.33
C TYR A 42 8.68 12.72 -3.83
N PRO A 43 9.13 13.73 -4.60
CA PRO A 43 8.81 13.85 -6.02
C PRO A 43 9.41 12.71 -6.85
N GLU A 44 10.61 12.23 -6.50
CA GLU A 44 11.27 11.13 -7.22
C GLU A 44 10.56 9.79 -6.98
N SER A 45 10.14 9.53 -5.74
CA SER A 45 9.34 8.34 -5.42
C SER A 45 7.93 8.40 -6.01
N ALA A 46 7.28 9.56 -6.03
CA ALA A 46 5.95 9.73 -6.63
C ALA A 46 5.95 9.36 -8.13
N LYS A 47 6.98 9.73 -8.88
CA LYS A 47 7.15 9.34 -10.30
C LYS A 47 7.21 7.82 -10.49
N VAL A 48 7.72 7.07 -9.50
CA VAL A 48 7.74 5.60 -9.54
C VAL A 48 6.33 5.04 -9.35
N PHE A 49 5.55 5.61 -8.44
CA PHE A 49 4.16 5.22 -8.21
C PHE A 49 3.26 5.56 -9.40
N GLU A 50 3.44 6.70 -10.05
CA GLU A 50 2.67 7.11 -11.24
C GLU A 50 2.82 6.15 -12.44
N LYS A 51 3.89 5.34 -12.48
CA LYS A 51 4.05 4.29 -13.50
C LYS A 51 3.05 3.15 -13.33
N LEU A 52 2.48 2.98 -12.12
CA LEU A 52 1.50 1.96 -11.79
C LEU A 52 0.09 2.42 -12.17
N LYS A 53 -0.24 2.29 -13.46
CA LYS A 53 -1.55 2.72 -14.00
C LYS A 53 -2.71 1.81 -13.61
N ASP A 54 -2.43 0.59 -13.18
CA ASP A 54 -3.44 -0.39 -12.77
C ASP A 54 -3.95 -0.16 -11.33
N TYR A 55 -3.36 0.80 -10.62
CA TYR A 55 -3.65 1.10 -9.23
C TYR A 55 -4.29 2.49 -9.11
N MET A 56 -5.33 2.59 -8.29
CA MET A 56 -5.88 3.86 -7.84
C MET A 56 -4.94 4.45 -6.79
N LEU A 57 -4.11 5.39 -7.22
CA LEU A 57 -3.15 6.10 -6.40
C LEU A 57 -3.85 7.19 -5.58
N ILE A 58 -3.70 7.15 -4.26
CA ILE A 58 -4.19 8.17 -3.34
C ILE A 58 -2.99 8.83 -2.67
N PRO A 59 -2.63 10.06 -3.03
CA PRO A 59 -1.52 10.77 -2.40
C PRO A 59 -1.95 11.24 -0.99
N VAL A 60 -1.18 10.86 0.02
CA VAL A 60 -1.45 11.21 1.43
C VAL A 60 -0.27 11.98 2.02
N SER A 61 -0.55 13.16 2.59
CA SER A 61 0.48 13.95 3.27
C SER A 61 0.83 13.32 4.62
N ASN A 62 2.12 13.07 4.90
CA ASN A 62 2.56 12.44 6.15
C ASN A 62 3.72 13.21 6.83
N ILE A 63 3.94 14.47 6.44
CA ILE A 63 5.08 15.32 6.86
C ILE A 63 5.23 15.36 8.39
N GLU A 64 4.13 15.57 9.11
CA GLU A 64 4.17 15.71 10.57
C GLU A 64 4.47 14.38 11.29
N LYS A 65 4.02 13.25 10.73
CA LYS A 65 4.23 11.95 11.38
C LYS A 65 5.64 11.42 11.13
N VAL A 66 6.23 11.75 9.98
CA VAL A 66 7.62 11.40 9.68
C VAL A 66 8.59 12.01 10.71
N LYS A 67 8.27 13.19 11.29
CA LYS A 67 9.08 13.81 12.35
C LYS A 67 9.20 12.97 13.62
N VAL A 68 8.25 12.07 13.88
CA VAL A 68 8.24 11.14 15.02
C VAL A 68 8.47 9.70 14.57
N ASP A 69 9.15 9.51 13.43
CA ASP A 69 9.38 8.21 12.78
C ASP A 69 8.09 7.43 12.45
N GLY A 70 6.96 8.14 12.33
CA GLY A 70 5.65 7.61 11.98
C GLY A 70 5.43 7.59 10.46
N ALA A 71 5.17 6.41 9.91
CA ALA A 71 4.87 6.22 8.49
C ALA A 71 3.36 5.96 8.23
N LEU A 72 2.94 5.84 6.97
CA LEU A 72 1.52 5.63 6.65
C LEU A 72 0.96 4.38 7.32
N THR A 73 1.72 3.29 7.33
CA THR A 73 1.31 2.01 7.92
C THR A 73 1.16 2.05 9.44
N CYS A 74 1.79 3.00 10.16
CA CYS A 74 1.76 2.99 11.62
C CYS A 74 0.47 3.56 12.22
N CYS A 75 -0.37 4.22 11.39
CA CYS A 75 -1.59 4.88 11.85
C CYS A 75 -2.86 4.04 11.71
N SER A 76 -2.77 2.82 11.16
CA SER A 76 -3.95 2.00 10.93
C SER A 76 -3.65 0.52 11.07
N VAL A 77 -4.55 -0.19 11.74
CA VAL A 77 -4.59 -1.66 11.75
C VAL A 77 -5.75 -2.06 10.86
N LEU A 78 -5.44 -2.66 9.72
CA LEU A 78 -6.44 -3.01 8.71
C LEU A 78 -7.02 -4.39 9.02
N ILE A 79 -8.32 -4.44 9.26
CA ILE A 79 -9.03 -5.67 9.65
C ILE A 79 -9.90 -6.12 8.48
N ASN A 80 -9.60 -7.29 7.93
CA ASN A 80 -10.49 -7.96 6.98
C ASN A 80 -11.48 -8.85 7.76
N LYS A 81 -12.59 -8.25 8.23
CA LYS A 81 -13.66 -9.02 8.85
C LYS A 81 -14.54 -9.61 7.74
N LYS A 82 -14.46 -10.93 7.55
CA LYS A 82 -15.48 -11.64 6.78
C LYS A 82 -16.80 -11.51 7.54
N ALA A 83 -17.77 -10.77 7.01
CA ALA A 83 -19.12 -10.78 7.54
C ALA A 83 -19.66 -12.20 7.34
N ASN A 84 -19.76 -12.97 8.43
CA ASN A 84 -20.33 -14.29 8.37
C ASN A 84 -21.86 -14.14 8.19
N THR A 85 -22.29 -14.35 6.94
CA THR A 85 -23.54 -14.99 6.51
C THR A 85 -24.83 -14.60 7.25
N TYR A 86 -25.53 -13.58 6.74
CA TYR A 86 -26.97 -13.65 6.39
C TYR A 86 -27.32 -12.65 5.27
N ALA A 87 -26.45 -12.41 4.28
CA ALA A 87 -26.79 -11.52 3.17
C ALA A 87 -25.83 -11.70 1.99
N PHE A 88 -26.34 -12.30 0.92
CA PHE A 88 -25.86 -12.26 -0.48
C PHE A 88 -24.61 -13.07 -0.91
N PRO A 89 -24.73 -13.90 -1.97
CA PRO A 89 -23.62 -14.64 -2.56
C PRO A 89 -22.94 -13.78 -3.62
N PHE A 90 -22.05 -12.87 -3.24
CA PHE A 90 -21.08 -12.34 -4.20
C PHE A 90 -19.70 -12.34 -3.54
N GLY A 91 -18.93 -13.38 -3.88
CA GLY A 91 -17.57 -13.56 -3.40
C GLY A 91 -16.66 -12.46 -3.90
N GLN A 92 -16.37 -11.48 -3.06
CA GLN A 92 -15.27 -10.56 -3.28
C GLN A 92 -14.28 -10.65 -2.11
N ARG A 93 -13.17 -11.33 -2.39
CA ARG A 93 -12.02 -11.42 -1.48
C ARG A 93 -11.32 -10.07 -1.46
N MET A 94 -11.39 -9.34 -0.34
CA MET A 94 -10.45 -8.24 -0.07
C MET A 94 -9.08 -8.84 0.26
N THR A 95 -8.10 -8.64 -0.62
CA THR A 95 -6.69 -8.89 -0.35
C THR A 95 -6.05 -7.60 0.16
N LEU A 96 -5.50 -7.65 1.37
CA LEU A 96 -4.78 -6.55 2.00
C LEU A 96 -3.33 -6.97 2.14
N SER A 97 -2.43 -6.17 1.58
CA SER A 97 -0.99 -6.44 1.56
C SER A 97 -0.29 -5.20 2.08
N VAL A 98 0.36 -5.30 3.24
CA VAL A 98 1.22 -4.24 3.75
C VAL A 98 2.58 -4.42 3.07
N PHE A 99 2.92 -3.56 2.12
CA PHE A 99 4.21 -3.61 1.45
C PHE A 99 5.22 -2.78 2.24
N ARG A 100 6.19 -3.47 2.84
CA ARG A 100 7.47 -2.86 3.23
C ARG A 100 8.47 -3.28 2.17
N VAL A 101 8.78 -2.37 1.24
CA VAL A 101 9.81 -2.64 0.23
C VAL A 101 11.16 -2.31 0.85
N THR A 102 11.99 -3.33 1.02
CA THR A 102 13.42 -3.24 1.38
C THR A 102 14.30 -3.46 0.16
#